data_AF-A0A0S8EXU1-F1
#
_entry.id   AF-A0A0S8EXU1-F1
#
_cell.length_a   1.000
_cell.length_b   1.000
_cell.length_c   1.000
_cell.angle_alpha   90.00
_cell.angle_beta   90.00
_cell.angle_gamma   90.00
#
_symmetry.space_group_name_H-M   'P 1'
#
loop_
_entity.id
_entity.type
_entity.pdbx_description
1 polymer ?
#
loop_
_entity_poly.entity_id
_entity_poly.type
_entity_poly.pdbx_seq_one_letter_code
_entity_poly.pdbx_strand_id
1 'polypeptide(L)' 'DPHTGQRTKAVFSCSWQDQPLDIVDLDNLDERLAQNKVQEHLTNLWLDHLLETGQVSRI' A
#
# COMPACT_ATOMS: atom_id res chain seq x y z
N ASP A 1 -5.49 -10.72 -17.34
CA ASP A 1 -6.67 -10.60 -18.23
C ASP A 1 -7.74 -11.56 -17.73
N PRO A 2 -8.88 -11.04 -17.22
CA PRO A 2 -9.96 -11.87 -16.71
C PRO A 2 -10.55 -12.86 -17.74
N HIS A 3 -10.48 -12.55 -19.03
CA HIS A 3 -11.03 -13.41 -20.08
C HIS A 3 -10.11 -14.57 -20.45
N THR A 4 -8.80 -14.37 -20.41
CA THR A 4 -7.80 -15.37 -20.84
C THR A 4 -7.03 -16.01 -19.69
N GLY A 5 -7.11 -15.44 -18.47
CA GLY A 5 -6.30 -15.82 -17.32
C GLY A 5 -4.80 -15.50 -17.46
N GLN A 6 -4.38 -14.93 -18.60
CA GLN A 6 -2.98 -14.63 -18.86
C GLN A 6 -2.58 -13.29 -18.24
N ARG A 7 -1.32 -13.20 -17.84
CA ARG A 7 -0.75 -11.94 -17.33
C ARG A 7 -0.66 -10.92 -18.45
N THR A 8 -1.27 -9.75 -18.25
CA THR A 8 -1.13 -8.61 -19.15
C THR A 8 0.03 -7.72 -18.72
N LYS A 9 0.32 -6.68 -19.53
CA LYS A 9 1.31 -5.66 -19.17
C LYS A 9 0.98 -5.05 -17.80
N ALA A 10 1.97 -4.95 -16.93
CA ALA A 10 1.83 -4.23 -15.67
C ALA A 10 1.53 -2.75 -15.92
N VAL A 11 0.59 -2.21 -15.16
CA VAL A 11 0.24 -0.78 -15.16
C VAL A 11 0.84 -0.14 -13.92
N PHE A 12 1.54 0.98 -14.11
CA PHE A 12 1.93 1.84 -13.00
C PHE A 12 0.77 2.79 -12.70
N SER A 13 0.21 2.70 -11.49
CA SER A 13 -0.97 3.49 -11.09
C SER A 13 -0.73 5.00 -11.25
N CYS A 14 0.51 5.47 -11.08
CA CYS A 14 0.84 6.88 -11.29
C CYS A 14 0.59 7.39 -12.73
N SER A 15 0.67 6.51 -13.73
CA SER A 15 0.38 6.84 -15.14
C SER A 15 -1.07 6.64 -15.55
N TRP A 16 -1.81 5.80 -14.82
CA TRP A 16 -3.23 5.54 -15.06
C TRP A 16 -3.90 5.14 -13.75
N GLN A 17 -4.48 6.14 -13.07
CA GLN A 17 -5.06 5.99 -11.74
C GLN A 17 -6.46 5.38 -11.80
N ASP A 18 -7.27 5.80 -12.77
CA ASP A 18 -8.66 5.34 -12.95
C ASP A 18 -8.74 4.03 -13.74
N GLN A 19 -8.38 2.94 -13.08
CA GLN A 19 -8.43 1.58 -13.65
C GLN A 19 -9.83 0.95 -13.42
N PRO A 20 -10.39 0.25 -14.43
CA PRO A 20 -11.61 -0.55 -14.24
C PRO A 20 -11.39 -1.65 -13.19
N LEU A 21 -12.26 -1.72 -12.18
CA LEU A 21 -12.10 -2.66 -11.04
C LEU A 21 -12.15 -4.13 -11.45
N ASP A 22 -12.84 -4.46 -12.53
CA ASP A 22 -13.02 -5.82 -13.05
C ASP A 22 -11.75 -6.42 -13.65
N ILE A 23 -10.75 -5.58 -13.99
CA ILE A 23 -9.48 -6.03 -14.57
C ILE A 23 -8.29 -5.90 -13.61
N VAL A 24 -8.49 -5.28 -12.44
CA VAL A 24 -7.44 -5.10 -11.43
C VAL A 24 -7.28 -6.39 -10.64
N ASP A 25 -6.04 -6.88 -10.57
CA ASP A 25 -5.66 -7.99 -9.71
C ASP A 25 -5.55 -7.52 -8.25
N LEU A 26 -6.67 -7.60 -7.53
CA LEU A 26 -6.80 -7.13 -6.15
C LEU A 26 -6.00 -8.01 -5.15
N ASP A 27 -5.84 -9.30 -5.44
CA ASP A 27 -5.07 -10.21 -4.58
C ASP A 27 -3.58 -9.83 -4.61
N ASN A 28 -2.99 -9.64 -5.80
CA ASN A 28 -1.62 -9.16 -5.92
C ASN A 28 -1.45 -7.73 -5.37
N LEU A 29 -2.49 -6.89 -5.45
CA LEU A 29 -2.45 -5.56 -4.83
C LEU A 29 -2.37 -5.67 -3.30
N ASP A 30 -3.22 -6.50 -2.68
CA ASP A 30 -3.23 -6.72 -1.23
C ASP A 30 -1.89 -7.27 -0.73
N GLU A 31 -1.35 -8.29 -1.41
CA GLU A 31 -0.03 -8.84 -1.10
C GLU A 31 1.06 -7.77 -1.12
N ARG A 32 1.04 -6.87 -2.11
CA ARG A 32 2.03 -5.79 -2.24
C ARG A 32 1.87 -4.71 -1.17
N LEU A 33 0.64 -4.36 -0.81
CA LEU A 33 0.38 -3.42 0.27
C LEU A 33 0.81 -3.99 1.63
N ALA A 34 0.66 -5.30 1.83
CA ALA A 34 1.05 -5.96 3.07
C ALA A 34 2.57 -6.01 3.32
N GLN A 35 3.41 -5.90 2.28
CA GLN A 35 4.87 -6.05 2.38
C GLN A 35 5.51 -5.08 3.38
N ASN A 36 4.98 -3.85 3.50
CA ASN A 36 5.55 -2.82 4.37
C ASN A 36 4.94 -2.77 5.78
N LYS A 37 3.94 -3.61 6.07
CA LYS A 37 3.12 -3.52 7.29
C LYS A 37 3.91 -3.57 8.60
N VAL A 38 4.95 -4.41 8.68
CA VAL A 38 5.81 -4.50 9.88
C VAL A 38 6.61 -3.22 10.08
N GLN A 39 7.17 -2.67 9.00
CA GLN A 39 7.95 -1.43 9.08
C GLN A 39 7.05 -0.27 9.49
N GLU A 40 5.87 -0.14 8.88
CA GLU A 40 4.85 0.86 9.24
C GLU A 40 4.48 0.76 10.72
N HIS A 41 4.27 -0.46 11.24
CA HIS A 41 3.95 -0.67 12.64
C HIS A 41 5.07 -0.21 13.57
N LEU A 42 6.32 -0.62 13.30
CA LEU A 42 7.48 -0.22 14.11
C LEU A 42 7.74 1.28 14.04
N THR A 43 7.61 1.89 12.86
CA THR A 43 7.77 3.34 12.67
C THR A 43 6.70 4.11 13.43
N ASN A 44 5.45 3.64 13.45
CA ASN A 44 4.40 4.27 14.24
C ASN A 44 4.70 4.20 15.74
N LEU A 45 5.12 3.04 16.27
CA LEU A 45 5.52 2.92 17.67
C LEU A 45 6.68 3.85 18.02
N TRP A 46 7.66 3.97 17.14
CA TRP A 46 8.79 4.88 17.32
C TRP A 46 8.35 6.34 17.30
N LEU A 47 7.47 6.72 16.36
CA LEU A 47 6.91 8.06 16.30
C LEU A 47 6.14 8.39 17.59
N ASP A 48 5.30 7.47 18.07
CA ASP A 48 4.54 7.64 19.31
C ASP A 48 5.50 7.86 20.51
N HIS A 49 6.55 7.05 20.62
CA HIS A 49 7.58 7.23 21.65
C HIS A 49 8.27 8.60 21.59
N LEU A 50 8.61 9.08 20.39
CA LEU A 50 9.23 10.39 20.21
C LEU A 50 8.28 11.54 20.57
N LEU A 51 6.99 11.41 20.26
CA LEU A 51 6.00 12.43 20.59
C LEU A 51 5.75 12.48 22.11
N GLU A 52 5.69 11.33 22.78
CA GLU A 52 5.55 11.23 24.24
C GLU A 52 6.77 11.82 24.98
N THR A 53 7.98 11.51 24.52
CA THR A 53 9.22 11.97 25.17
C THR A 53 9.59 13.42 24.82
N GLY A 54 9.29 13.85 23.59
CA GLY A 54 9.66 15.16 23.07
C GLY A 54 8.73 16.32 23.48
N GLN A 55 7.63 16.05 24.18
CA GLN A 55 6.59 17.05 24.51
C GLN A 55 6.04 17.77 23.27
N VAL A 56 6.02 17.09 22.12
CA VAL A 56 5.47 17.61 20.87
C VAL A 56 4.10 16.99 20.63
N SER A 57 3.08 17.81 20.48
CA SER A 57 1.72 17.34 20.20
C SER A 57 1.57 16.85 18.76
N ARG A 58 0.85 15.73 18.57
CA ARG A 58 0.37 15.31 17.25
C ARG A 58 -0.68 16.33 16.77
N ILE A 59 -0.48 16.91 15.59
CA ILE A 59 -1.39 17.86 14.94
C ILE A 59 -2.47 17.09 14.19
#